data_AF-A0AAV8WPL4-F1
#
_entry.id   AF-A0AAV8WPL4-F1
#
_cell.length_a   1.000
_cell.length_b   1.000
_cell.length_c   1.000
_cell.angle_alpha   90.00
_cell.angle_beta   90.00
_cell.angle_gamma   90.00
#
_symmetry.space_group_name_H-M   'P 1'
#
loop_
_entity.id
_entity.type
_entity.pdbx_description
1 polymer ?
#
loop_
_entity_poly.entity_id
_entity_poly.type
_entity_poly.pdbx_seq_one_letter_code
_entity_poly.pdbx_strand_id
1 'polypeptide(L)'
;MKSKIFAIPQHIMLGSGEQLFDHIAECLAIFVKEEQVHDQKLPLGFTFSFPLFQKGLTVGILERWTKGFNCSNVVGNDVVQMLNEAIDRRGDVQIEVCAILNDTTGTLMSCAWKNHNTRIGLIVGRFSFI
;
A
#
# COMPACT_ATOMS: atom_id res chain seq x y z
N MET A 1 -10.79 -14.19 -7.22
CA MET A 1 -9.96 -13.22 -6.48
C MET A 1 -10.89 -12.53 -5.50
N LYS A 2 -10.66 -12.68 -4.20
CA LYS A 2 -11.47 -12.01 -3.17
C LYS A 2 -10.84 -10.64 -2.88
N SER A 3 -11.66 -9.62 -2.70
CA SER A 3 -11.21 -8.26 -2.38
C SER A 3 -12.26 -7.56 -1.53
N LYS A 4 -11.80 -6.61 -0.71
CA LYS A 4 -12.64 -5.77 0.13
C LYS A 4 -12.13 -4.34 0.05
N ILE A 5 -13.07 -3.38 -0.01
CA ILE A 5 -12.75 -1.96 -0.08
C ILE A 5 -12.99 -1.35 1.30
N PHE A 6 -12.00 -0.62 1.79
CA PHE A 6 -12.08 0.14 3.03
C PHE A 6 -11.98 1.62 2.73
N ALA A 7 -12.92 2.41 3.24
CA ALA A 7 -12.85 3.86 3.12
C ALA A 7 -11.78 4.39 4.08
N ILE A 8 -11.01 5.38 3.63
CA ILE A 8 -10.09 6.14 4.49
C ILE A 8 -10.80 7.44 4.86
N PRO A 9 -11.14 7.66 6.14
CA PRO A 9 -11.75 8.90 6.58
C PRO A 9 -10.87 10.12 6.28
N GLN A 10 -11.48 11.26 5.95
CA GLN A 10 -10.76 12.48 5.60
C GLN A 10 -9.80 12.96 6.71
N HIS A 11 -10.19 12.80 7.98
CA HIS A 11 -9.33 13.17 9.10
C HIS A 11 -8.06 12.29 9.21
N ILE A 12 -8.09 11.06 8.70
CA ILE A 12 -6.89 10.20 8.61
C ILE A 12 -6.03 10.61 7.42
N MET A 13 -6.65 10.95 6.27
CA MET A 13 -5.93 11.45 5.08
C MET A 13 -5.12 12.72 5.34
N LEU A 14 -5.53 13.52 6.33
CA LEU A 14 -4.88 14.77 6.75
C LEU A 14 -4.24 14.67 8.15
N GLY A 15 -4.22 13.46 8.74
CA GLY A 15 -3.75 13.20 10.10
C GLY A 15 -2.25 12.94 10.17
N SER A 16 -1.82 12.09 11.11
CA SER A 16 -0.45 11.61 11.17
C SER A 16 -0.22 10.39 10.28
N GLY A 17 1.05 10.17 9.91
CA GLY A 17 1.47 8.93 9.26
C GLY A 17 1.09 7.70 10.06
N GLU A 18 1.32 7.73 11.37
CA GLU A 18 0.95 6.65 12.29
C GLU A 18 -0.54 6.30 12.18
N GLN A 19 -1.44 7.30 12.22
CA GLN A 19 -2.87 7.08 12.04
C GLN A 19 -3.22 6.43 10.70
N LEU A 20 -2.54 6.85 9.61
CA LEU A 20 -2.77 6.26 8.29
C LEU A 20 -2.35 4.79 8.24
N PHE A 21 -1.13 4.46 8.69
CA PHE A 21 -0.62 3.10 8.61
C PHE A 21 -1.30 2.16 9.61
N ASP A 22 -1.71 2.66 10.79
CA ASP A 22 -2.52 1.90 11.74
C ASP A 22 -3.89 1.55 11.17
N HIS A 23 -4.54 2.51 10.47
CA HIS A 23 -5.80 2.25 9.75
C HIS A 23 -5.63 1.19 8.66
N ILE A 24 -4.53 1.25 7.89
CA ILE A 24 -4.22 0.23 6.88
C ILE A 24 -4.02 -1.14 7.54
N ALA A 25 -3.25 -1.21 8.63
CA ALA A 25 -3.02 -2.45 9.37
C ALA A 25 -4.31 -3.03 9.95
N GLU A 26 -5.23 -2.19 10.44
CA GLU A 26 -6.56 -2.60 10.87
C GLU A 26 -7.39 -3.19 9.74
N CYS A 27 -7.40 -2.54 8.57
CA CYS A 27 -8.11 -3.04 7.39
C CYS A 27 -7.57 -4.40 6.95
N LEU A 28 -6.23 -4.58 6.97
CA LEU A 28 -5.59 -5.86 6.68
C LEU A 28 -6.02 -6.94 7.68
N ALA A 29 -6.03 -6.62 8.98
CA ALA A 29 -6.41 -7.58 10.02
C ALA A 29 -7.88 -8.01 9.91
N ILE A 30 -8.80 -7.07 9.62
CA ILE A 30 -10.20 -7.40 9.35
C ILE A 30 -10.30 -8.38 8.18
N PHE A 31 -9.64 -8.09 7.06
CA PHE A 31 -9.68 -8.92 5.87
C PHE A 31 -9.13 -10.33 6.12
N VAL A 32 -7.96 -10.43 6.77
CA VAL A 32 -7.30 -11.71 7.09
C VAL A 32 -8.14 -12.59 8.01
N LYS A 33 -8.82 -11.98 9.00
CA LYS A 33 -9.71 -12.70 9.92
C LYS A 33 -10.99 -13.19 9.23
N GLU A 34 -11.61 -12.35 8.41
CA GLU A 34 -12.81 -12.73 7.63
C GLU A 34 -12.53 -13.87 6.65
N GLU A 35 -11.33 -13.89 6.07
CA GLU A 35 -10.88 -14.95 5.17
C GLU A 35 -10.34 -16.20 5.90
N GLN A 36 -10.33 -16.19 7.24
CA GLN A 36 -9.90 -17.31 8.08
C GLN A 36 -8.45 -17.78 7.80
N VAL A 37 -7.55 -16.83 7.47
CA VAL A 37 -6.14 -17.11 7.14
C VAL A 37 -5.15 -16.43 8.11
N HIS A 38 -5.61 -16.09 9.32
CA HIS A 38 -4.83 -15.38 10.34
C HIS A 38 -3.68 -16.20 10.94
N ASP A 39 -3.75 -17.53 10.86
CA ASP A 39 -2.70 -18.43 11.38
C ASP A 39 -1.52 -18.64 10.41
N GLN A 40 -1.54 -17.96 9.25
CA GLN A 40 -0.52 -18.10 8.22
C GLN A 40 0.32 -16.83 8.09
N LYS A 41 1.61 -16.99 7.77
CA LYS A 41 2.46 -15.87 7.36
C LYS A 41 2.16 -15.51 5.90
N LEU A 42 1.54 -14.35 5.67
CA LEU A 42 1.04 -13.96 4.36
C LEU A 42 2.01 -13.00 3.64
N PRO A 43 2.47 -13.30 2.42
CA PRO A 43 3.25 -12.37 1.62
C PRO A 43 2.35 -11.26 1.05
N LEU A 44 2.74 -10.00 1.24
CA LEU A 44 2.02 -8.82 0.77
C LEU A 44 2.83 -8.05 -0.27
N GLY A 45 2.22 -7.81 -1.43
CA GLY A 45 2.64 -6.78 -2.37
C GLY A 45 1.95 -5.47 -2.03
N PHE A 46 2.71 -4.46 -1.64
CA PHE A 46 2.19 -3.15 -1.26
C PHE A 46 2.19 -2.21 -2.46
N THR A 47 1.05 -2.11 -3.13
CA THR A 47 0.87 -1.09 -4.18
C THR A 47 0.59 0.26 -3.52
N PHE A 48 1.56 1.17 -3.57
CA PHE A 48 1.46 2.49 -2.97
C PHE A 48 1.57 3.58 -4.03
N SER A 49 0.41 4.08 -4.44
CA SER A 49 0.17 4.89 -5.63
C SER A 49 0.55 6.37 -5.49
N PHE A 50 1.73 6.64 -4.90
CA PHE A 50 2.28 7.97 -4.69
C PHE A 50 3.69 8.07 -5.26
N PRO A 51 4.19 9.28 -5.54
CA PRO A 51 5.59 9.47 -5.92
C PRO A 51 6.53 8.94 -4.82
N LEU A 52 7.28 7.88 -5.15
CA LEU A 52 8.23 7.23 -4.25
C LEU A 52 9.63 7.26 -4.87
N PHE A 53 10.64 7.51 -4.04
CA PHE A 53 12.02 7.14 -4.34
C PHE A 53 12.26 5.70 -3.87
N GLN A 54 12.13 4.76 -4.81
CA GLN A 54 12.30 3.33 -4.54
C GLN A 54 13.79 2.96 -4.54
N LYS A 55 14.33 2.63 -3.35
CA LYS A 55 15.74 2.20 -3.18
C LYS A 55 15.94 0.69 -3.32
N GLY A 56 14.87 -0.08 -3.17
CA GLY A 56 14.89 -1.53 -3.25
C GLY A 56 13.49 -2.11 -3.43
N LEU A 57 13.39 -3.44 -3.52
CA LEU A 57 12.10 -4.09 -3.70
C LEU A 57 11.15 -3.83 -2.53
N THR A 58 11.68 -3.70 -1.31
CA THR A 58 10.95 -3.49 -0.06
C THR A 58 11.29 -2.16 0.61
N VAL A 59 11.80 -1.18 -0.12
CA VAL A 59 12.19 0.14 0.42
C VAL A 59 11.68 1.24 -0.50
N GLY A 60 10.75 2.04 -0.01
CA GLY A 60 10.12 3.12 -0.78
C GLY A 60 9.98 4.38 0.04
N ILE A 61 10.75 5.41 -0.30
CA ILE A 61 10.71 6.69 0.42
C ILE A 61 9.68 7.61 -0.22
N LEU A 62 8.72 8.10 0.55
CA LEU A 62 7.72 9.05 0.02
C LEU A 62 8.36 10.39 -0.35
N GLU A 63 8.19 10.83 -1.60
CA GLU A 63 8.70 12.12 -2.07
C GLU A 63 7.72 13.26 -1.78
N ARG A 64 6.44 13.06 -2.10
CA ARG A 64 5.38 14.03 -1.85
C ARG A 64 4.00 13.38 -1.86
N TRP A 65 3.07 13.97 -1.13
CA TRP A 65 1.67 13.61 -1.21
C TRP A 65 0.99 14.17 -2.46
N THR A 66 -0.08 13.51 -2.87
CA THR A 66 -0.98 13.93 -3.96
C THR A 66 -2.42 13.51 -3.60
N LYS A 67 -3.40 13.77 -4.46
CA LYS A 67 -4.78 13.24 -4.31
C LYS A 67 -5.47 13.67 -3.00
N GLY A 68 -5.11 14.84 -2.47
CA GLY A 68 -5.67 15.38 -1.23
C GLY A 68 -5.17 14.72 0.06
N PHE A 69 -4.18 13.82 -0.01
CA PHE A 69 -3.48 13.34 1.18
C PHE A 69 -2.49 14.40 1.68
N ASN A 70 -2.32 14.48 2.99
CA ASN A 70 -1.28 15.30 3.60
C ASN A 70 -0.93 14.80 5.01
N CYS A 71 -0.64 13.51 5.14
CA CYS A 71 -0.31 12.94 6.45
C CYS A 71 1.08 13.42 6.92
N SER A 72 1.17 13.88 8.16
CA SER A 72 2.43 14.34 8.75
C SER A 72 3.41 13.18 9.00
N ASN A 73 4.71 13.48 8.99
CA ASN A 73 5.79 12.51 9.27
C ASN A 73 5.87 11.31 8.32
N VAL A 74 5.35 11.40 7.09
CA VAL A 74 5.51 10.33 6.07
C VAL A 74 6.47 10.74 4.96
N VAL A 75 6.41 11.99 4.50
CA VAL A 75 7.32 12.49 3.45
C VAL A 75 8.77 12.38 3.93
N GLY A 76 9.63 11.79 3.11
CA GLY A 76 11.03 11.52 3.43
C GLY A 76 11.28 10.21 4.19
N ASN A 77 10.24 9.48 4.59
CA ASN A 77 10.34 8.21 5.32
C ASN A 77 9.99 7.00 4.45
N ASP A 78 10.49 5.83 4.86
CA ASP A 78 10.21 4.56 4.19
C ASP A 78 8.82 4.02 4.57
N VAL A 79 7.90 4.02 3.61
CA VAL A 79 6.50 3.63 3.85
C VAL A 79 6.35 2.12 4.07
N VAL A 80 7.31 1.30 3.63
CA VAL A 80 7.30 -0.15 3.92
C VAL A 80 7.61 -0.39 5.38
N GLN A 81 8.63 0.30 5.90
CA GLN A 81 8.96 0.25 7.32
C GLN A 81 7.78 0.72 8.17
N MET A 82 7.15 1.85 7.83
CA MET A 82 6.00 2.38 8.58
C MET A 82 4.81 1.41 8.61
N LEU A 83 4.55 0.69 7.50
CA LEU A 83 3.51 -0.33 7.45
C LEU A 83 3.87 -1.57 8.31
N ASN A 84 5.12 -2.04 8.24
CA ASN A 84 5.59 -3.15 9.08
C ASN A 84 5.46 -2.81 10.56
N GLU A 85 5.88 -1.60 10.97
CA GLU A 85 5.73 -1.14 12.35
C GLU A 85 4.27 -1.08 12.80
N ALA A 86 3.34 -0.69 11.92
CA ALA A 86 1.91 -0.69 12.23
C ALA A 86 1.33 -2.10 12.38
N ILE A 87 1.77 -3.05 11.54
CA ILE A 87 1.40 -4.47 11.65
C ILE A 87 1.97 -5.06 12.95
N ASP A 88 3.22 -4.76 13.28
CA ASP A 88 3.89 -5.23 14.50
C ASP A 88 3.24 -4.65 15.77
N ARG A 89 2.87 -3.36 15.77
CA ARG A 89 2.11 -2.73 16.87
C ARG A 89 0.80 -3.44 17.16
N ARG A 90 0.12 -3.95 16.12
CA ARG A 90 -1.12 -4.74 16.31
C ARG A 90 -0.84 -6.13 16.86
N GLY A 91 0.14 -6.84 16.28
CA GLY A 91 0.58 -8.16 16.72
C GLY A 91 -0.45 -9.30 16.54
N ASP A 92 -1.59 -9.07 15.90
CA ASP A 92 -2.68 -10.04 15.75
C ASP A 92 -2.76 -10.70 14.37
N VAL A 93 -1.84 -10.36 13.46
CA VAL A 93 -1.70 -10.94 12.12
C VAL A 93 -0.24 -11.05 11.72
N GLN A 94 0.10 -12.07 10.92
CA GLN A 94 1.44 -12.28 10.39
C GLN A 94 1.49 -11.94 8.90
N ILE A 95 1.99 -10.75 8.57
CA ILE A 95 2.07 -10.26 7.19
C ILE A 95 3.51 -9.85 6.90
N GLU A 96 4.05 -10.29 5.77
CA GLU A 96 5.39 -9.95 5.30
C GLU A 96 5.29 -9.10 4.04
N VAL A 97 5.73 -7.84 4.10
CA VAL A 97 5.77 -6.97 2.92
C VAL A 97 6.94 -7.37 2.02
N CYS A 98 6.64 -8.14 0.96
CA CYS A 98 7.66 -8.68 0.05
C CYS A 98 8.05 -7.72 -1.08
N ALA A 99 7.18 -6.74 -1.40
CA ALA A 99 7.47 -5.75 -2.42
C ALA A 99 6.63 -4.48 -2.24
N ILE A 100 7.20 -3.34 -2.64
CA ILE A 100 6.47 -2.10 -2.90
C ILE A 100 6.50 -1.78 -4.39
N LEU A 101 5.37 -1.35 -4.92
CA LEU A 101 5.22 -0.99 -6.33
C LEU A 101 4.24 0.16 -6.56
N ASN A 102 4.37 0.81 -7.72
CA ASN A 102 3.39 1.76 -8.22
C ASN A 102 2.29 1.02 -9.02
N ASP A 103 1.09 1.59 -9.07
CA ASP A 103 -0.05 1.15 -9.90
C ASP A 103 0.33 0.83 -11.34
N THR A 104 1.18 1.65 -11.97
CA THR A 104 1.57 1.45 -13.36
C THR A 104 2.42 0.18 -13.52
N THR A 105 3.33 -0.08 -12.57
CA THR A 105 4.14 -1.30 -12.51
C THR A 105 3.24 -2.52 -12.26
N GLY A 106 2.31 -2.44 -11.30
CA GLY A 106 1.37 -3.52 -11.02
C GLY A 106 0.46 -3.84 -12.22
N THR A 107 0.03 -2.80 -12.94
CA THR A 107 -0.77 -2.96 -14.17
C THR A 107 0.03 -3.68 -15.25
N LEU A 108 1.28 -3.26 -15.49
CA LEU A 108 2.16 -3.94 -16.44
C LEU A 108 2.35 -5.42 -16.07
N MET A 109 2.67 -5.72 -14.80
CA MET A 109 2.91 -7.10 -14.35
C MET A 109 1.67 -7.98 -14.49
N SER A 110 0.49 -7.49 -14.11
CA SER A 110 -0.77 -8.23 -14.22
C SER A 110 -1.12 -8.57 -15.67
N CYS A 111 -0.90 -7.63 -16.59
CA CYS A 111 -1.10 -7.87 -18.03
C CYS A 111 -0.02 -8.78 -18.62
N ALA A 112 1.24 -8.57 -18.27
CA ALA A 112 2.37 -9.37 -18.76
C ALA A 112 2.29 -10.84 -18.32
N TRP A 113 1.74 -11.11 -17.13
CA TRP A 113 1.46 -12.47 -16.65
C TRP A 113 0.50 -13.24 -17.57
N LYS A 114 -0.50 -12.55 -18.14
CA LYS A 114 -1.47 -13.16 -19.06
C LYS A 114 -1.01 -13.11 -20.51
N ASN A 115 -0.29 -12.06 -20.90
CA ASN A 115 0.17 -11.83 -22.26
C ASN A 115 1.65 -11.44 -22.27
N HIS A 116 2.50 -12.39 -22.67
CA HIS A 116 3.96 -12.21 -22.74
C HIS A 116 4.43 -11.12 -23.71
N ASN A 117 3.56 -10.54 -24.54
CA ASN A 117 3.87 -9.40 -25.42
C ASN A 117 3.60 -8.04 -24.79
N THR A 118 3.02 -7.97 -23.58
CA THR A 118 2.82 -6.68 -22.89
C THR A 118 4.17 -6.06 -22.51
N ARG A 119 4.36 -4.78 -22.88
CA ARG A 119 5.60 -4.02 -22.60
C ARG A 119 5.36 -2.71 -21.84
N ILE A 120 4.12 -2.20 -21.85
CA ILE A 120 3.75 -0.92 -21.25
C ILE A 120 2.50 -1.13 -20.39
N GLY A 121 2.53 -0.62 -19.17
CA GLY A 121 1.35 -0.40 -18.34
C GLY A 121 1.00 1.08 -18.35
N LEU A 122 -0.27 1.43 -18.51
CA LEU A 122 -0.76 2.80 -18.54
C LEU A 122 -2.00 2.91 -17.66
N ILE A 123 -2.01 3.88 -16.75
CA ILE A 123 -3.19 4.24 -15.96
C ILE A 123 -3.83 5.48 -16.60
N VAL A 124 -5.06 5.34 -17.10
CA VAL A 124 -5.90 6.47 -17.55
C VAL A 124 -7.10 6.55 -16.62
N GLY A 125 -7.07 7.49 -15.70
CA GLY A 125 -8.10 7.69 -14.67
C GLY A 125 -8.15 9.14 -14.19
N ARG A 126 -9.00 9.42 -13.20
CA ARG A 126 -9.19 10.79 -12.71
C ARG A 126 -8.01 11.20 -11.82
N PHE A 127 -7.04 11.91 -12.39
CA PHE A 127 -6.03 12.64 -11.64
C PHE A 127 -6.64 13.97 -11.18
N SER A 128 -7.09 14.05 -9.93
CA SER A 128 -7.45 15.36 -9.37
C SER A 128 -6.16 16.10 -9.04
N PHE A 129 -5.75 16.97 -9.97
CA PHE A 129 -4.90 18.11 -9.63
C PHE A 129 -5.76 19.06 -8.81
N ILE A 130 -5.55 19.08 -7.49
CA ILE A 130 -5.97 20.17 -6.63
C ILE A 130 -4.71 20.60 -5.88
#